data_AF-A0A2D6L9N5-F1
#
_entry.id   AF-A0A2D6L9N5-F1
#
_cell.length_a   1.000
_cell.length_b   1.000
_cell.length_c   1.000
_cell.angle_alpha   90.00
_cell.angle_beta   90.00
_cell.angle_gamma   90.00
#
_symmetry.space_group_name_H-M   'P 1'
#
loop_
_entity.id
_entity.type
_entity.pdbx_description
1 polymer ?
#
loop_
_entity_poly.entity_id
_entity_poly.type
_entity_poly.pdbx_seq_one_letter_code
_entity_poly.pdbx_strand_id
1 'polypeptide(L)'
;MENPEFLKKKYDLHNKPEVKSATRRAETITGERVPQKPTEQIQNYLNRFKEIIEREDPEKRERGMRALKKVLYDKFVIKEDEISESYFDAQQRIAREQGHGDVEISGELREQATEVIITDQKSSMDVWTDYLSSKDATYPDWLKYYAFRSMLGMGEYDKEKKSFTKRTKGTVKPFPDLNREALAYVLDSIEEKAKGEDLDVYLFDEEKQKKFNELLQGENFSKLYAFAIESITPASKEQLIGTEGKWIKYDRNSDHMPLVHSLQGHGTGWCTAGESTAETQLKGGDFYVYYSYDEDGKPIIPRAAIRMQQGKIAEVRGIAEQQNLDSNIAPVVEEKLQEFPDGEQYKKKTSDMKRLTEIERKTLRQDSGRAGEELSKDDIKFLYEIDSKIEGFGHQRDSRIKEIQNQRDVKEDLSFAFDVPKDKVSITKEEALQGGILFHLGHLDLKDVTSTKGLELPEYIGGNLYLNNLTSFEGLKLPNRVGGNLDFFRLTSVEGLKLPGYVGGHLVLNRLTSIKGLNLPEYIGDGLNLERLTSAKDLNFPEHMDGGLNLDGLISSEGLKLPENVSGNLHLSGLTSSEGLKLPKRVDGNVHLSGLILSERDDLRTKYPNLSIGD
;
A
#
# COMPACT_ATOMS: atom_id res chain seq x y z
N MET A 1 2.37 -38.16 29.21
CA MET A 1 1.96 -38.49 30.62
C MET A 1 1.20 -37.29 31.20
N GLU A 2 0.15 -37.48 32.01
CA GLU A 2 -0.53 -36.34 32.66
C GLU A 2 0.31 -35.74 33.80
N ASN A 3 0.31 -34.40 33.92
CA ASN A 3 1.10 -33.68 34.93
C ASN A 3 0.31 -32.49 35.55
N PRO A 4 -0.70 -32.75 36.37
CA PRO A 4 -1.46 -31.70 37.06
C PRO A 4 -0.62 -30.90 38.07
N GLU A 5 0.50 -31.45 38.57
CA GLU A 5 1.39 -30.76 39.50
C GLU A 5 2.10 -29.56 38.84
N PHE A 6 2.43 -29.65 37.54
CA PHE A 6 2.93 -28.53 36.76
C PHE A 6 1.95 -27.36 36.76
N LEU A 7 0.68 -27.62 36.44
CA LEU A 7 -0.36 -26.58 36.38
C LEU A 7 -0.67 -25.96 37.75
N LYS A 8 -0.59 -26.77 38.81
CA LYS A 8 -0.68 -26.29 40.20
C LYS A 8 0.43 -25.28 40.49
N LYS A 9 1.70 -25.64 40.25
CA LYS A 9 2.85 -24.77 40.53
C LYS A 9 2.83 -23.49 39.69
N LYS A 10 2.45 -23.62 38.41
CA LYS A 10 2.53 -22.51 37.45
C LYS A 10 1.41 -21.50 37.57
N TYR A 11 0.18 -21.97 37.78
CA TYR A 11 -1.01 -21.12 37.70
C TYR A 11 -1.81 -21.04 38.99
N ASP A 12 -1.39 -21.76 40.04
CA ASP A 12 -2.19 -21.97 41.24
C ASP A 12 -3.61 -22.48 40.87
N LEU A 13 -3.66 -23.41 39.90
CA LEU A 13 -4.88 -23.70 39.16
C LEU A 13 -6.01 -24.25 40.04
N HIS A 14 -5.69 -25.06 41.04
CA HIS A 14 -6.66 -25.63 41.99
C HIS A 14 -7.50 -24.58 42.74
N ASN A 15 -6.99 -23.36 42.92
CA ASN A 15 -7.72 -22.28 43.58
C ASN A 15 -8.66 -21.50 42.66
N LYS A 16 -8.59 -21.73 41.34
CA LYS A 16 -9.36 -20.96 40.35
C LYS A 16 -10.85 -21.34 40.33
N PRO A 17 -11.76 -20.39 40.06
CA PRO A 17 -13.21 -20.63 40.05
C PRO A 17 -13.64 -21.76 39.11
N GLU A 18 -12.98 -21.90 37.96
CA GLU A 18 -13.24 -22.93 36.96
C GLU A 18 -13.00 -24.35 37.49
N VAL A 19 -11.94 -24.57 38.28
CA VAL A 19 -11.65 -25.89 38.89
C VAL A 19 -12.67 -26.21 39.99
N LYS A 20 -13.01 -25.22 40.81
CA LYS A 20 -14.07 -25.36 41.84
C LYS A 20 -15.44 -25.62 41.23
N SER A 21 -15.74 -25.04 40.07
CA SER A 21 -16.96 -25.29 39.31
C SER A 21 -16.99 -26.71 38.74
N ALA A 22 -15.89 -27.17 38.15
CA ALA A 22 -15.80 -28.55 37.64
C ALA A 22 -15.90 -29.60 38.74
N THR A 23 -15.31 -29.32 39.91
CA THR A 23 -15.42 -30.18 41.10
C THR A 23 -16.88 -30.32 41.53
N ARG A 24 -17.57 -29.20 41.78
CA ARG A 24 -19.01 -29.21 42.17
C ARG A 24 -19.89 -29.95 41.15
N ARG A 25 -19.63 -29.74 39.85
CA ARG A 25 -20.33 -30.47 38.78
C ARG A 25 -20.11 -31.97 38.89
N ALA A 26 -18.86 -32.41 39.01
CA ALA A 26 -18.52 -33.84 39.09
C ALA A 26 -19.19 -34.50 40.30
N GLU A 27 -19.16 -33.85 41.47
CA GLU A 27 -19.83 -34.33 42.68
C GLU A 27 -21.35 -34.41 42.52
N THR A 28 -21.94 -33.44 41.81
CA THR A 28 -23.39 -33.44 41.54
C THR A 28 -23.80 -34.55 40.57
N ILE A 29 -22.98 -34.84 39.56
CA ILE A 29 -23.29 -35.83 38.52
C ILE A 29 -23.05 -37.26 39.02
N THR A 30 -21.94 -37.48 39.73
CA THR A 30 -21.51 -38.83 40.16
C THR A 30 -22.09 -39.21 41.53
N GLY A 31 -22.45 -38.22 42.36
CA GLY A 31 -22.81 -38.43 43.77
C GLY A 31 -21.61 -38.70 44.68
N GLU A 32 -20.39 -38.76 44.13
CA GLU A 32 -19.15 -39.04 44.87
C GLU A 32 -18.36 -37.75 45.12
N ARG A 33 -17.64 -37.69 46.25
CA ARG A 33 -16.76 -36.54 46.54
C ARG A 33 -15.47 -36.65 45.75
N VAL A 34 -15.11 -35.57 45.05
CA VAL A 34 -13.80 -35.48 44.41
C VAL A 34 -12.73 -35.28 45.51
N PRO A 35 -11.61 -36.00 45.47
CA PRO A 35 -10.54 -35.84 46.45
C PRO A 35 -10.09 -34.38 46.58
N GLN A 36 -9.87 -33.92 47.82
CA GLN A 36 -9.45 -32.53 48.10
C GLN A 36 -7.98 -32.25 47.72
N LYS A 37 -7.25 -33.27 47.26
CA LYS A 37 -5.86 -33.13 46.82
C LYS A 37 -5.82 -32.22 45.57
N PRO A 38 -5.01 -31.14 45.56
CA PRO A 38 -4.98 -30.18 44.46
C PRO A 38 -4.80 -30.79 43.06
N THR A 39 -3.96 -31.82 42.93
CA THR A 39 -3.72 -32.48 41.63
C THR A 39 -4.95 -33.23 41.12
N GLU A 40 -5.74 -33.83 42.01
CA GLU A 40 -6.98 -34.56 41.65
C GLU A 40 -8.06 -33.58 41.20
N GLN A 41 -8.17 -32.43 41.87
CA GLN A 41 -9.11 -31.38 41.46
C GLN A 41 -8.75 -30.80 40.08
N ILE A 42 -7.46 -30.59 39.83
CA ILE A 42 -6.98 -30.15 38.51
C ILE A 42 -7.22 -31.24 37.46
N GLN A 43 -6.93 -32.51 37.76
CA GLN A 43 -7.18 -33.59 36.81
C GLN A 43 -8.67 -33.75 36.50
N ASN A 44 -9.55 -33.64 37.50
CA ASN A 44 -11.00 -33.62 37.29
C ASN A 44 -11.44 -32.46 36.36
N TYR A 45 -10.80 -31.29 36.50
CA TYR A 45 -11.05 -30.17 35.60
C TYR A 45 -10.57 -30.44 34.17
N LEU A 46 -9.39 -31.04 33.98
CA LEU A 46 -8.89 -31.45 32.66
C LEU A 46 -9.80 -32.52 32.01
N ASN A 47 -10.20 -33.53 32.79
CA ASN A 47 -11.09 -34.61 32.33
C ASN A 47 -12.42 -34.07 31.83
N ARG A 48 -12.94 -32.97 32.39
CA ARG A 48 -14.15 -32.31 31.89
C ARG A 48 -13.97 -31.79 30.45
N PHE A 49 -12.80 -31.30 30.08
CA PHE A 49 -12.54 -30.91 28.69
C PHE A 49 -12.43 -32.13 27.79
N LYS A 50 -11.74 -33.17 28.28
CA LYS A 50 -11.66 -34.47 27.60
C LYS A 50 -13.04 -35.05 27.30
N GLU A 51 -13.96 -35.01 28.27
CA GLU A 51 -15.38 -35.41 28.10
C GLU A 51 -16.13 -34.62 27.01
N ILE A 52 -15.69 -33.41 26.67
CA ILE A 52 -16.31 -32.58 25.62
C ILE A 52 -15.73 -32.95 24.27
N ILE A 53 -14.40 -33.05 24.17
CA ILE A 53 -13.68 -33.27 22.90
C ILE A 53 -13.75 -34.74 22.43
N GLU A 54 -13.87 -35.71 23.34
CA GLU A 54 -13.88 -37.15 23.03
C GLU A 54 -15.29 -37.75 22.88
N ARG A 55 -16.36 -36.94 22.90
CA ARG A 55 -17.72 -37.46 22.69
C ARG A 55 -17.82 -38.21 21.35
N GLU A 56 -18.32 -39.44 21.42
CA GLU A 56 -18.52 -40.30 20.24
C GLU A 56 -19.54 -39.70 19.27
N ASP A 57 -20.63 -39.15 19.82
CA ASP A 57 -21.70 -38.48 19.08
C ASP A 57 -21.19 -37.12 18.54
N PRO A 58 -21.04 -36.96 17.21
CA PRO A 58 -20.47 -35.76 16.61
C PRO A 58 -21.30 -34.50 16.89
N GLU A 59 -22.63 -34.59 16.91
CA GLU A 59 -23.50 -33.43 17.17
C GLU A 59 -23.38 -32.97 18.63
N LYS A 60 -23.31 -33.93 19.57
CA LYS A 60 -23.10 -33.60 21.00
C LYS A 60 -21.69 -33.05 21.25
N ARG A 61 -20.69 -33.51 20.50
CA ARG A 61 -19.33 -32.95 20.54
C ARG A 61 -19.33 -31.51 20.06
N GLU A 62 -19.86 -31.27 18.87
CA GLU A 62 -19.91 -29.94 18.25
C GLU A 62 -20.70 -28.94 19.11
N ARG A 63 -21.85 -29.35 19.66
CA ARG A 63 -22.62 -28.54 20.61
C ARG A 63 -21.83 -28.23 21.88
N GLY A 64 -21.05 -29.19 22.38
CA GLY A 64 -20.16 -29.01 23.52
C GLY A 64 -19.04 -28.01 23.23
N MET A 65 -18.43 -28.11 22.05
CA MET A 65 -17.41 -27.18 21.57
C MET A 65 -17.96 -25.76 21.38
N ARG A 66 -19.15 -25.60 20.80
CA ARG A 66 -19.82 -24.30 20.69
C ARG A 66 -20.08 -23.67 22.06
N ALA A 67 -20.52 -24.47 23.04
CA ALA A 67 -20.73 -23.98 24.40
C ALA A 67 -19.41 -23.58 25.07
N LEU A 68 -18.32 -24.33 24.85
CA LEU A 68 -16.99 -23.99 25.34
C LEU A 68 -16.50 -22.68 24.73
N LYS A 69 -16.52 -22.55 23.41
CA LYS A 69 -16.12 -21.33 22.68
C LYS A 69 -16.87 -20.11 23.18
N LYS A 70 -18.19 -20.21 23.39
CA LYS A 70 -19.00 -19.13 23.97
C LYS A 70 -18.48 -18.64 25.33
N VAL A 71 -18.17 -19.57 26.24
CA VAL A 71 -17.60 -19.23 27.56
C VAL A 71 -16.23 -18.55 27.43
N LEU A 72 -15.43 -18.97 26.45
CA LEU A 72 -14.13 -18.38 26.18
C LEU A 72 -14.27 -16.96 25.59
N TYR A 73 -15.18 -16.75 24.63
CA TYR A 73 -15.46 -15.43 24.07
C TYR A 73 -15.86 -14.44 25.15
N ASP A 74 -16.84 -14.80 25.98
CA ASP A 74 -17.37 -13.93 27.03
C ASP A 74 -16.29 -13.47 28.03
N LYS A 75 -15.20 -14.25 28.18
CA LYS A 75 -14.13 -14.01 29.14
C LYS A 75 -12.90 -13.33 28.53
N PHE A 76 -12.60 -13.59 27.26
CA PHE A 76 -11.29 -13.24 26.67
C PHE A 76 -11.35 -12.41 25.39
N VAL A 77 -12.49 -12.38 24.69
CA VAL A 77 -12.67 -11.49 23.53
C VAL A 77 -13.05 -10.10 24.02
N ILE A 78 -12.48 -9.08 23.39
CA ILE A 78 -12.75 -7.68 23.69
C ILE A 78 -14.25 -7.35 23.54
N LYS A 79 -14.74 -6.41 24.35
CA LYS A 79 -16.10 -5.88 24.25
C LYS A 79 -16.10 -4.50 23.62
N GLU A 80 -17.25 -4.09 23.11
CA GLU A 80 -17.44 -2.77 22.48
C GLU A 80 -16.99 -1.62 23.39
N ASP A 81 -17.35 -1.64 24.67
CA ASP A 81 -16.98 -0.62 25.66
C ASP A 81 -15.50 -0.64 26.08
N GLU A 82 -14.74 -1.62 25.59
CA GLU A 82 -13.32 -1.82 25.90
C GLU A 82 -12.39 -1.32 24.77
N ILE A 83 -12.95 -1.01 23.60
CA ILE A 83 -12.20 -0.44 22.47
C ILE A 83 -11.97 1.06 22.74
N SER A 84 -10.70 1.44 22.91
CA SER A 84 -10.34 2.82 23.25
C SER A 84 -10.54 3.80 22.09
N GLU A 85 -10.88 5.05 22.39
CA GLU A 85 -10.89 6.15 21.41
C GLU A 85 -9.56 6.29 20.66
N SER A 86 -8.43 6.02 21.33
CA SER A 86 -7.11 6.09 20.69
C SER A 86 -6.94 5.17 19.48
N TYR A 87 -7.72 4.08 19.39
CA TYR A 87 -7.75 3.22 18.19
C TYR A 87 -8.39 3.96 17.02
N PHE A 88 -9.53 4.59 17.25
CA PHE A 88 -10.27 5.36 16.26
C PHE A 88 -9.48 6.60 15.84
N ASP A 89 -8.85 7.32 16.79
CA ASP A 89 -7.93 8.43 16.50
C ASP A 89 -6.77 7.98 15.59
N ALA A 90 -6.23 6.77 15.82
CA ALA A 90 -5.19 6.22 14.96
C ALA A 90 -5.70 5.90 13.55
N GLN A 91 -6.93 5.40 13.41
CA GLN A 91 -7.55 5.18 12.09
C GLN A 91 -7.78 6.51 11.35
N GLN A 92 -8.24 7.56 12.05
CA GLN A 92 -8.38 8.90 11.45
C GLN A 92 -7.04 9.45 10.98
N ARG A 93 -5.99 9.30 11.79
CA ARG A 93 -4.64 9.72 11.41
C ARG A 93 -4.15 8.98 10.16
N ILE A 94 -4.30 7.65 10.09
CA ILE A 94 -3.90 6.87 8.91
C ILE A 94 -4.66 7.32 7.66
N ALA A 95 -5.97 7.54 7.78
CA ALA A 95 -6.79 8.03 6.66
C ALA A 95 -6.32 9.41 6.18
N ARG A 96 -6.02 10.33 7.12
CA ARG A 96 -5.47 11.65 6.82
C ARG A 96 -4.10 11.56 6.16
N GLU A 97 -3.20 10.72 6.67
CA GLU A 97 -1.86 10.51 6.12
C GLU A 97 -1.91 9.97 4.68
N GLN A 98 -2.89 9.12 4.37
CA GLN A 98 -3.18 8.60 3.03
C GLN A 98 -3.93 9.61 2.13
N GLY A 99 -4.26 10.80 2.63
CA GLY A 99 -4.92 11.86 1.87
C GLY A 99 -6.42 11.66 1.68
N HIS A 100 -7.07 10.86 2.53
CA HIS A 100 -8.53 10.82 2.64
C HIS A 100 -9.10 12.04 3.40
N GLY A 101 -8.23 12.88 3.96
CA GLY A 101 -8.60 14.07 4.73
C GLY A 101 -9.01 13.75 6.17
N ASP A 102 -9.66 14.71 6.82
CA ASP A 102 -10.20 14.56 8.18
C ASP A 102 -11.49 13.72 8.15
N VAL A 103 -11.32 12.40 8.17
CA VAL A 103 -12.43 11.45 8.18
C VAL A 103 -13.07 11.41 9.56
N GLU A 104 -14.34 11.78 9.65
CA GLU A 104 -15.13 11.56 10.85
C GLU A 104 -15.55 10.09 10.94
N ILE A 105 -15.24 9.42 12.05
CA ILE A 105 -15.66 8.04 12.27
C ILE A 105 -17.07 8.03 12.86
N SER A 106 -18.06 7.86 11.97
CA SER A 106 -19.48 7.75 12.31
C SER A 106 -19.76 6.57 13.25
N GLY A 107 -20.92 6.59 13.92
CA GLY A 107 -21.37 5.48 14.76
C GLY A 107 -21.43 4.15 13.99
N GLU A 108 -21.90 4.16 12.75
CA GLU A 108 -21.95 2.98 11.89
C GLU A 108 -20.55 2.42 11.58
N LEU A 109 -19.58 3.28 11.27
CA LEU A 109 -18.19 2.85 11.04
C LEU A 109 -17.56 2.27 12.31
N ARG A 110 -17.91 2.78 13.49
CA ARG A 110 -17.47 2.23 14.78
C ARG A 110 -18.06 0.85 15.03
N GLU A 111 -19.35 0.68 14.77
CA GLU A 111 -20.03 -0.62 14.89
C GLU A 111 -19.39 -1.64 13.95
N GLN A 112 -19.17 -1.29 12.68
CA GLN A 112 -18.52 -2.16 11.70
C GLN A 112 -17.09 -2.53 12.12
N ALA A 113 -16.28 -1.55 12.54
CA ALA A 113 -14.93 -1.81 13.02
C ALA A 113 -14.92 -2.71 14.26
N THR A 114 -15.87 -2.50 15.19
CA THR A 114 -16.03 -3.32 16.38
C THR A 114 -16.40 -4.75 16.05
N GLU A 115 -17.33 -4.95 15.10
CA GLU A 115 -17.73 -6.27 14.62
C GLU A 115 -16.54 -7.02 14.02
N VAL A 116 -15.74 -6.35 13.17
CA VAL A 116 -14.53 -6.93 12.58
C VAL A 116 -13.52 -7.33 13.67
N ILE A 117 -13.23 -6.42 14.62
CA ILE A 117 -12.30 -6.69 15.74
C ILE A 117 -12.73 -7.92 16.55
N ILE A 118 -14.01 -7.97 16.94
CA ILE A 118 -14.56 -9.07 17.74
C ILE A 118 -14.52 -10.38 16.94
N THR A 119 -14.89 -10.33 15.66
CA THR A 119 -14.92 -11.51 14.80
C THR A 119 -13.52 -12.06 14.56
N ASP A 120 -12.54 -11.21 14.30
CA ASP A 120 -11.15 -11.63 14.11
C ASP A 120 -10.53 -12.18 15.40
N GLN A 121 -10.89 -11.67 16.58
CA GLN A 121 -10.49 -12.29 17.85
C GLN A 121 -11.16 -13.65 18.09
N LYS A 122 -12.43 -13.81 17.71
CA LYS A 122 -13.12 -15.11 17.80
C LYS A 122 -12.47 -16.13 16.86
N SER A 123 -12.29 -15.78 15.59
CA SER A 123 -11.74 -16.70 14.58
C SER A 123 -10.29 -17.08 14.89
N SER A 124 -9.43 -16.11 15.26
CA SER A 124 -8.05 -16.42 15.67
C SER A 124 -7.97 -17.32 16.92
N MET A 125 -8.87 -17.13 17.90
CA MET A 125 -8.95 -18.06 19.03
C MET A 125 -9.45 -19.43 18.62
N ASP A 126 -10.45 -19.48 17.74
CA ASP A 126 -11.03 -20.73 17.23
C ASP A 126 -9.99 -21.63 16.58
N VAL A 127 -9.06 -21.06 15.80
CA VAL A 127 -7.93 -21.80 15.22
C VAL A 127 -7.17 -22.60 16.28
N TRP A 128 -6.86 -21.99 17.43
CA TRP A 128 -6.21 -22.68 18.54
C TRP A 128 -7.13 -23.71 19.20
N THR A 129 -8.37 -23.32 19.46
CA THR A 129 -9.33 -24.17 20.19
C THR A 129 -9.65 -25.43 19.39
N ASP A 130 -9.83 -25.31 18.08
CA ASP A 130 -10.16 -26.39 17.17
C ASP A 130 -8.96 -27.32 16.95
N TYR A 131 -7.75 -26.78 16.76
CA TYR A 131 -6.55 -27.60 16.64
C TYR A 131 -6.28 -28.39 17.94
N LEU A 132 -6.23 -27.73 19.10
CA LEU A 132 -5.92 -28.39 20.37
C LEU A 132 -6.98 -29.42 20.80
N SER A 133 -8.21 -29.29 20.28
CA SER A 133 -9.31 -30.23 20.50
C SER A 133 -9.44 -31.30 19.41
N SER A 134 -8.64 -31.21 18.35
CA SER A 134 -8.63 -32.17 17.25
C SER A 134 -7.88 -33.46 17.62
N LYS A 135 -8.05 -34.50 16.79
CA LYS A 135 -7.30 -35.75 16.92
C LYS A 135 -5.81 -35.58 16.56
N ASP A 136 -5.46 -34.52 15.83
CA ASP A 136 -4.09 -34.26 15.39
C ASP A 136 -3.22 -33.68 16.52
N ALA A 137 -3.85 -33.05 17.52
CA ALA A 137 -3.17 -32.60 18.74
C ALA A 137 -3.07 -33.76 19.74
N THR A 138 -2.05 -34.62 19.58
CA THR A 138 -1.81 -35.82 20.40
C THR A 138 -1.19 -35.51 21.77
N TYR A 139 -1.00 -34.25 22.11
CA TYR A 139 -0.42 -33.82 23.38
C TYR A 139 -1.29 -34.20 24.60
N PRO A 140 -0.68 -34.46 25.77
CA PRO A 140 -1.37 -34.54 27.05
C PRO A 140 -2.26 -33.32 27.36
N ASP A 141 -3.33 -33.50 28.11
CA ASP A 141 -4.34 -32.45 28.34
C ASP A 141 -3.76 -31.25 29.11
N TRP A 142 -2.81 -31.50 30.01
CA TRP A 142 -2.13 -30.41 30.72
C TRP A 142 -1.27 -29.52 29.82
N LEU A 143 -0.68 -30.07 28.74
CA LEU A 143 0.08 -29.28 27.75
C LEU A 143 -0.85 -28.47 26.85
N LYS A 144 -1.97 -29.06 26.42
CA LYS A 144 -3.04 -28.33 25.69
C LYS A 144 -3.54 -27.15 26.51
N TYR A 145 -3.81 -27.38 27.80
CA TYR A 145 -4.19 -26.31 28.73
C TYR A 145 -3.08 -25.26 28.87
N TYR A 146 -1.82 -25.68 29.03
CA TYR A 146 -0.68 -24.78 29.17
C TYR A 146 -0.50 -23.87 27.95
N ALA A 147 -0.55 -24.43 26.74
CA ALA A 147 -0.46 -23.69 25.47
C ALA A 147 -1.59 -22.65 25.37
N PHE A 148 -2.84 -23.12 25.48
CA PHE A 148 -4.01 -22.26 25.34
C PHE A 148 -4.02 -21.16 26.38
N ARG A 149 -3.76 -21.49 27.66
CA ARG A 149 -3.73 -20.52 28.76
C ARG A 149 -2.66 -19.45 28.56
N SER A 150 -1.53 -19.82 27.97
CA SER A 150 -0.42 -18.90 27.67
C SER A 150 -0.76 -17.97 26.51
N MET A 151 -1.30 -18.52 25.41
CA MET A 151 -1.74 -17.76 24.24
C MET A 151 -2.75 -16.66 24.60
N LEU A 152 -3.68 -16.93 25.53
CA LEU A 152 -4.64 -15.93 26.01
C LEU A 152 -3.99 -14.68 26.65
N GLY A 153 -2.74 -14.77 27.12
CA GLY A 153 -1.98 -13.64 27.68
C GLY A 153 -1.12 -12.89 26.66
N MET A 154 -1.08 -13.38 25.42
CA MET A 154 -0.18 -12.89 24.37
C MET A 154 -0.93 -11.93 23.43
N GLY A 155 -0.29 -10.79 23.17
CA GLY A 155 -0.71 -9.81 22.19
C GLY A 155 -0.04 -10.07 20.83
N GLU A 156 0.08 -9.02 20.02
CA GLU A 156 0.73 -9.07 18.71
C GLU A 156 2.22 -9.42 18.83
N TYR A 157 2.73 -10.12 17.81
CA TYR A 157 4.15 -10.42 17.67
C TYR A 157 4.91 -9.16 17.21
N ASP A 158 5.86 -8.71 18.03
CA ASP A 158 6.76 -7.61 17.72
C ASP A 158 8.02 -8.18 17.04
N LYS A 159 8.16 -7.92 15.73
CA LYS A 159 9.26 -8.44 14.91
C LYS A 159 10.61 -7.85 15.28
N GLU A 160 10.66 -6.59 15.73
CA GLU A 160 11.91 -5.96 16.16
C GLU A 160 12.43 -6.58 17.44
N LYS A 161 11.52 -6.74 18.41
CA LYS A 161 11.86 -7.32 19.72
C LYS A 161 11.89 -8.85 19.70
N LYS A 162 11.52 -9.46 18.57
CA LYS A 162 11.36 -10.91 18.40
C LYS A 162 10.58 -11.55 19.55
N SER A 163 9.48 -10.92 19.93
CA SER A 163 8.72 -11.29 21.13
C SER A 163 7.27 -10.88 21.02
N PHE A 164 6.39 -11.58 21.73
CA PHE A 164 4.99 -11.16 21.81
C PHE A 164 4.81 -10.05 22.85
N THR A 165 4.02 -9.06 22.48
CA THR A 165 3.50 -8.09 23.43
C THR A 165 2.55 -8.77 24.42
N LYS A 166 2.22 -8.10 25.52
CA LYS A 166 1.26 -8.61 26.51
C LYS A 166 -0.15 -8.17 26.14
N ARG A 167 -1.10 -9.12 26.16
CA ARG A 167 -2.52 -8.81 25.98
C ARG A 167 -3.09 -8.12 27.22
N THR A 168 -3.86 -7.07 26.97
CA THR A 168 -4.64 -6.31 27.96
C THR A 168 -6.12 -6.30 27.57
N LYS A 169 -6.97 -5.77 28.45
CA LYS A 169 -8.41 -5.68 28.24
C LYS A 169 -8.78 -4.91 26.95
N GLY A 170 -8.05 -3.85 26.62
CA GLY A 170 -8.26 -3.04 25.41
C GLY A 170 -7.47 -3.48 24.18
N THR A 171 -6.92 -4.70 24.17
CA THR A 171 -6.20 -5.20 22.98
C THR A 171 -7.19 -5.49 21.86
N VAL A 172 -7.12 -4.72 20.78
CA VAL A 172 -7.97 -4.90 19.58
C VAL A 172 -7.45 -5.99 18.63
N LYS A 173 -6.15 -6.32 18.73
CA LYS A 173 -5.50 -7.27 17.81
C LYS A 173 -6.00 -8.72 18.00
N PRO A 174 -6.03 -9.54 16.92
CA PRO A 174 -6.31 -10.98 16.99
C PRO A 174 -5.34 -11.71 17.94
N PHE A 175 -5.72 -12.92 18.37
CA PHE A 175 -4.79 -13.78 19.11
C PHE A 175 -3.63 -14.20 18.22
N PRO A 176 -2.45 -14.51 18.80
CA PRO A 176 -1.28 -14.93 18.03
C PRO A 176 -1.61 -16.06 17.06
N ASP A 177 -1.00 -16.05 15.87
CA ASP A 177 -1.18 -17.12 14.90
C ASP A 177 -0.69 -18.47 15.45
N LEU A 178 -1.41 -19.54 15.10
CA LEU A 178 -1.01 -20.91 15.37
C LEU A 178 -0.04 -21.39 14.29
N ASN A 179 1.21 -21.60 14.67
CA ASN A 179 2.20 -22.36 13.92
C ASN A 179 2.34 -23.72 14.60
N ARG A 180 1.83 -24.78 13.95
CA ARG A 180 1.72 -26.12 14.53
C ARG A 180 3.08 -26.76 14.81
N GLU A 181 4.07 -26.49 13.95
CA GLU A 181 5.43 -27.01 14.10
C GLU A 181 6.17 -26.35 15.25
N ALA A 182 6.12 -25.01 15.32
CA ALA A 182 6.66 -24.27 16.45
C ALA A 182 5.97 -24.64 17.77
N LEU A 183 4.66 -24.90 17.74
CA LEU A 183 3.92 -25.37 18.90
C LEU A 183 4.36 -26.77 19.33
N ALA A 184 4.43 -27.73 18.39
CA ALA A 184 4.87 -29.10 18.66
C ALA A 184 6.22 -29.09 19.34
N TYR A 185 7.17 -28.39 18.73
CA TYR A 185 8.52 -28.26 19.25
C TYR A 185 8.56 -27.73 20.70
N VAL A 186 7.80 -26.66 20.99
CA VAL A 186 7.73 -26.09 22.35
C VAL A 186 7.08 -27.06 23.34
N LEU A 187 6.02 -27.76 22.95
CA LEU A 187 5.31 -28.67 23.85
C LEU A 187 6.09 -29.95 24.13
N ASP A 188 6.72 -30.53 23.11
CA ASP A 188 7.56 -31.72 23.25
C ASP A 188 8.74 -31.43 24.18
N SER A 189 9.41 -30.28 23.97
CA SER A 189 10.50 -29.82 24.84
C SER A 189 10.09 -29.66 26.31
N ILE A 190 8.86 -29.17 26.56
CA ILE A 190 8.33 -29.04 27.92
C ILE A 190 7.95 -30.41 28.49
N GLU A 191 7.45 -31.34 27.66
CA GLU A 191 7.11 -32.70 28.10
C GLU A 191 8.37 -33.49 28.48
N GLU A 192 9.40 -33.47 27.65
CA GLU A 192 10.70 -34.14 27.90
C GLU A 192 11.35 -33.62 29.18
N LYS A 193 11.40 -32.29 29.35
CA LYS A 193 11.86 -31.68 30.60
C LYS A 193 11.04 -32.14 31.80
N ALA A 194 9.73 -32.29 31.66
CA ALA A 194 8.86 -32.76 32.74
C ALA A 194 9.08 -34.25 33.09
N LYS A 195 9.52 -35.06 32.12
CA LYS A 195 9.91 -36.47 32.31
C LYS A 195 11.33 -36.63 32.85
N GLY A 196 12.17 -35.59 32.73
CA GLY A 196 13.60 -35.66 33.08
C GLY A 196 14.42 -36.39 32.01
N GLU A 197 13.93 -36.40 30.77
CA GLU A 197 14.59 -36.97 29.60
C GLU A 197 15.47 -35.87 28.95
N ASP A 198 16.57 -36.27 28.33
CA ASP A 198 17.38 -35.36 27.51
C ASP A 198 16.62 -35.02 26.22
N LEU A 199 16.71 -33.76 25.79
CA LEU A 199 16.09 -33.27 24.57
C LEU A 199 16.74 -33.89 23.32
N ASP A 200 16.03 -34.77 22.61
CA ASP A 200 16.48 -35.34 21.34
C ASP A 200 16.02 -34.42 20.19
N VAL A 201 16.80 -33.37 19.89
CA VAL A 201 16.39 -32.32 18.94
C VAL A 201 17.31 -32.24 17.73
N TYR A 202 16.74 -32.42 16.54
CA TYR A 202 17.39 -32.27 15.22
C TYR A 202 17.08 -30.93 14.52
N LEU A 203 16.27 -30.05 15.13
CA LEU A 203 15.73 -28.84 14.47
C LEU A 203 16.67 -27.62 14.49
N PHE A 204 17.64 -27.57 15.40
CA PHE A 204 18.48 -26.39 15.61
C PHE A 204 19.97 -26.73 15.53
N ASP A 205 20.76 -25.77 15.04
CA ASP A 205 22.21 -25.79 15.24
C ASP A 205 22.57 -25.74 16.74
N GLU A 206 23.81 -26.13 17.07
CA GLU A 206 24.28 -26.21 18.46
C GLU A 206 24.11 -24.89 19.25
N GLU A 207 24.22 -23.74 18.57
CA GLU A 207 24.11 -22.42 19.19
C GLU A 207 22.66 -22.09 19.56
N LYS A 208 21.73 -22.31 18.61
CA LYS A 208 20.29 -22.13 18.82
C LYS A 208 19.75 -23.12 19.85
N GLN A 209 20.23 -24.36 19.84
CA GLN A 209 19.84 -25.37 20.83
C GLN A 209 20.24 -24.95 22.25
N LYS A 210 21.47 -24.44 22.43
CA LYS A 210 21.91 -23.90 23.73
C LYS A 210 21.03 -22.75 24.21
N LYS A 211 20.76 -21.77 23.34
CA LYS A 211 19.88 -20.63 23.65
C LYS A 211 18.47 -21.07 24.01
N PHE A 212 17.92 -22.04 23.29
CA PHE A 212 16.59 -22.57 23.57
C PHE A 212 16.55 -23.30 24.92
N ASN A 213 17.56 -24.11 25.23
CA ASN A 213 17.66 -24.82 26.51
C ASN A 213 17.76 -23.87 27.71
N GLU A 214 18.42 -22.72 27.56
CA GLU A 214 18.43 -21.65 28.56
C GLU A 214 17.03 -21.05 28.76
N LEU A 215 16.29 -20.77 27.67
CA LEU A 215 14.90 -20.28 27.75
C LEU A 215 13.95 -21.31 28.39
N LEU A 216 14.18 -22.60 28.12
CA LEU A 216 13.35 -23.70 28.61
C LEU A 216 13.38 -23.81 30.14
N GLN A 217 14.44 -23.33 30.79
CA GLN A 217 14.51 -23.27 32.26
C GLN A 217 13.39 -22.41 32.86
N GLY A 218 13.06 -21.29 32.21
CA GLY A 218 12.00 -20.39 32.65
C GLY A 218 10.58 -20.83 32.26
N GLU A 219 10.45 -21.83 31.39
CA GLU A 219 9.18 -22.39 30.90
C GLU A 219 8.18 -21.30 30.46
N ASN A 220 8.69 -20.21 29.88
CA ASN A 220 7.85 -19.12 29.42
C ASN A 220 7.41 -19.42 27.99
N PHE A 221 6.16 -19.85 27.84
CA PHE A 221 5.60 -20.26 26.54
C PHE A 221 5.79 -19.17 25.49
N SER A 222 5.49 -17.91 25.82
CA SER A 222 5.60 -16.80 24.88
C SER A 222 7.02 -16.62 24.33
N LYS A 223 8.05 -16.78 25.18
CA LYS A 223 9.45 -16.70 24.75
C LYS A 223 9.88 -17.92 23.94
N LEU A 224 9.49 -19.11 24.37
CA LEU A 224 9.81 -20.36 23.69
C LEU A 224 9.14 -20.41 22.31
N TYR A 225 7.88 -20.01 22.24
CA TYR A 225 7.10 -19.96 21.02
C TYR A 225 7.59 -18.88 20.05
N ALA A 226 7.96 -17.69 20.55
CA ALA A 226 8.62 -16.67 19.73
C ALA A 226 9.94 -17.18 19.15
N PHE A 227 10.78 -17.83 19.96
CA PHE A 227 12.04 -18.40 19.50
C PHE A 227 11.82 -19.51 18.46
N ALA A 228 10.86 -20.41 18.71
CA ALA A 228 10.53 -21.50 17.79
C ALA A 228 9.99 -20.95 16.47
N ILE A 229 9.06 -19.98 16.50
CA ILE A 229 8.57 -19.29 15.30
C ILE A 229 9.74 -18.68 14.54
N GLU A 230 10.61 -17.89 15.17
CA GLU A 230 11.77 -17.28 14.49
C GLU A 230 12.74 -18.30 13.88
N SER A 231 12.80 -19.50 14.46
CA SER A 231 13.73 -20.54 14.03
C SER A 231 13.14 -21.43 12.93
N ILE A 232 11.82 -21.50 12.83
CA ILE A 232 11.06 -22.37 11.91
C ILE A 232 10.41 -21.56 10.78
N THR A 233 10.14 -20.26 10.98
CA THR A 233 9.58 -19.42 9.92
C THR A 233 10.57 -19.36 8.75
N PRO A 234 10.12 -19.65 7.52
CA PRO A 234 10.98 -20.00 6.38
C PRO A 234 11.65 -18.79 5.71
N ALA A 235 11.93 -17.75 6.47
CA ALA A 235 12.63 -16.56 6.01
C ALA A 235 13.79 -16.27 6.96
N SER A 236 14.72 -17.22 7.04
CA SER A 236 16.10 -16.83 7.37
C SER A 236 16.51 -15.67 6.43
N LYS A 237 17.35 -14.74 6.90
CA LYS A 237 17.78 -13.61 6.05
C LYS A 237 18.36 -14.11 4.73
N GLU A 238 18.94 -15.31 4.75
CA GLU A 238 19.50 -16.07 3.65
C GLU A 238 18.43 -16.51 2.62
N GLN A 239 17.26 -17.00 3.05
CA GLN A 239 16.15 -17.38 2.16
C GLN A 239 15.47 -16.18 1.49
N LEU A 240 15.49 -15.00 2.12
CA LEU A 240 14.96 -13.76 1.52
C LEU A 240 15.89 -13.11 0.49
N ILE A 241 17.12 -13.61 0.31
CA ILE A 241 18.04 -13.17 -0.75
C ILE A 241 17.48 -13.57 -2.12
N GLY A 242 16.98 -14.80 -2.24
CA GLY A 242 16.33 -15.28 -3.46
C GLY A 242 14.97 -14.61 -3.67
N THR A 243 14.67 -14.22 -4.90
CA THR A 243 13.39 -13.60 -5.29
C THR A 243 12.55 -14.47 -6.20
N GLU A 244 12.88 -15.76 -6.31
CA GLU A 244 12.09 -16.70 -7.08
C GLU A 244 10.81 -17.07 -6.34
N GLY A 245 9.73 -17.20 -7.11
CA GLY A 245 8.39 -17.38 -6.56
C GLY A 245 7.32 -17.08 -7.59
N LYS A 246 6.08 -16.96 -7.12
CA LYS A 246 4.91 -16.77 -7.97
C LYS A 246 3.85 -15.90 -7.31
N TRP A 247 3.22 -15.05 -8.13
CA TRP A 247 1.97 -14.38 -7.78
C TRP A 247 0.78 -15.36 -7.84
N ILE A 248 0.03 -15.44 -6.74
CA ILE A 248 -1.27 -16.12 -6.69
C ILE A 248 -2.34 -15.05 -6.52
N LYS A 249 -3.39 -15.15 -7.34
CA LYS A 249 -4.55 -14.28 -7.31
C LYS A 249 -5.69 -14.98 -6.57
N TYR A 250 -6.33 -14.25 -5.67
CA TYR A 250 -7.59 -14.60 -5.03
C TYR A 250 -8.66 -13.67 -5.55
N ASP A 251 -9.68 -14.23 -6.22
CA ASP A 251 -10.68 -13.43 -6.94
C ASP A 251 -11.66 -12.74 -5.99
N ARG A 252 -12.14 -11.57 -6.41
CA ARG A 252 -13.20 -10.85 -5.70
C ARG A 252 -14.43 -11.74 -5.47
N ASN A 253 -14.95 -11.72 -4.24
CA ASN A 253 -16.07 -12.54 -3.76
C ASN A 253 -15.85 -14.07 -3.84
N SER A 254 -14.59 -14.53 -3.94
CA SER A 254 -14.26 -15.95 -3.77
C SER A 254 -14.30 -16.37 -2.29
N ASP A 255 -14.21 -17.67 -2.04
CA ASP A 255 -13.99 -18.21 -0.70
C ASP A 255 -12.68 -17.64 -0.12
N HIS A 256 -12.76 -16.99 1.05
CA HIS A 256 -11.64 -16.33 1.70
C HIS A 256 -10.74 -17.30 2.46
N MET A 257 -11.19 -18.53 2.74
CA MET A 257 -10.43 -19.49 3.55
C MET A 257 -9.09 -19.93 2.94
N PRO A 258 -8.96 -20.17 1.62
CA PRO A 258 -7.65 -20.43 1.00
C PRO A 258 -6.64 -19.31 1.23
N LEU A 259 -7.06 -18.04 1.14
CA LEU A 259 -6.21 -16.89 1.43
C LEU A 259 -5.79 -16.91 2.91
N VAL A 260 -6.74 -17.06 3.83
CA VAL A 260 -6.47 -17.14 5.28
C VAL A 260 -5.46 -18.25 5.60
N HIS A 261 -5.71 -19.47 5.13
CA HIS A 261 -4.82 -20.61 5.38
C HIS A 261 -3.42 -20.43 4.79
N SER A 262 -3.31 -19.76 3.64
CA SER A 262 -2.00 -19.49 3.02
C SER A 262 -1.13 -18.49 3.79
N LEU A 263 -1.74 -17.69 4.67
CA LEU A 263 -1.05 -16.65 5.45
C LEU A 263 -0.78 -17.07 6.90
N GLN A 264 -1.63 -17.95 7.44
CA GLN A 264 -1.53 -18.41 8.82
C GLN A 264 -0.21 -19.13 9.10
N GLY A 265 0.40 -18.80 10.24
CA GLY A 265 1.64 -19.44 10.71
C GLY A 265 2.92 -18.89 10.07
N HIS A 266 2.84 -17.98 9.09
CA HIS A 266 3.99 -17.34 8.45
C HIS A 266 4.44 -16.04 9.11
N GLY A 267 3.73 -15.54 10.12
CA GLY A 267 4.13 -14.33 10.84
C GLY A 267 4.20 -13.08 9.97
N THR A 268 3.35 -12.98 8.94
CA THR A 268 3.34 -11.86 7.99
C THR A 268 3.06 -10.53 8.68
N GLY A 269 2.29 -10.54 9.77
CA GLY A 269 1.81 -9.34 10.46
C GLY A 269 0.63 -8.68 9.76
N TRP A 270 0.05 -9.34 8.74
CA TRP A 270 -1.09 -8.82 7.99
C TRP A 270 -2.41 -9.17 8.68
N CYS A 271 -3.31 -8.20 8.82
CA CYS A 271 -4.67 -8.44 9.32
C CYS A 271 -5.47 -9.40 8.41
N THR A 272 -5.09 -9.55 7.14
CA THR A 272 -5.67 -10.52 6.19
C THR A 272 -5.52 -11.98 6.61
N ALA A 273 -4.64 -12.30 7.57
CA ALA A 273 -4.62 -13.62 8.20
C ALA A 273 -5.88 -13.88 9.06
N GLY A 274 -6.64 -12.84 9.39
CA GLY A 274 -7.96 -12.91 10.02
C GLY A 274 -9.09 -13.11 9.01
N GLU A 275 -10.06 -13.94 9.38
CA GLU A 275 -11.13 -14.39 8.50
C GLU A 275 -12.03 -13.26 8.00
N SER A 276 -12.56 -12.42 8.90
CA SER A 276 -13.50 -11.35 8.53
C SER A 276 -12.81 -10.26 7.71
N THR A 277 -11.55 -9.96 8.06
CA THR A 277 -10.73 -9.05 7.27
C THR A 277 -10.50 -9.59 5.86
N ALA A 278 -10.12 -10.87 5.70
CA ALA A 278 -9.92 -11.47 4.38
C ALA A 278 -11.21 -11.44 3.54
N GLU A 279 -12.34 -11.82 4.12
CA GLU A 279 -13.66 -11.78 3.47
C GLU A 279 -14.00 -10.34 3.02
N THR A 280 -13.83 -9.36 3.90
CA THR A 280 -14.11 -7.95 3.60
C THR A 280 -13.22 -7.42 2.47
N GLN A 281 -11.93 -7.76 2.48
CA GLN A 281 -10.99 -7.34 1.44
C GLN A 281 -11.36 -7.98 0.09
N LEU A 282 -11.72 -9.27 0.07
CA LEU A 282 -12.17 -9.96 -1.15
C LEU A 282 -13.54 -9.49 -1.65
N LYS A 283 -14.42 -8.96 -0.79
CA LYS A 283 -15.64 -8.26 -1.24
C LYS A 283 -15.28 -6.94 -1.96
N GLY A 284 -14.24 -6.26 -1.48
CA GLY A 284 -13.73 -4.99 -2.01
C GLY A 284 -13.05 -5.12 -3.37
N GLY A 285 -12.30 -6.19 -3.61
CA GLY A 285 -11.58 -6.43 -4.86
C GLY A 285 -10.76 -7.71 -4.85
N ASP A 286 -10.05 -7.97 -5.94
CA ASP A 286 -9.08 -9.06 -6.02
C ASP A 286 -7.95 -8.87 -4.99
N PHE A 287 -7.34 -9.96 -4.57
CA PHE A 287 -6.19 -9.95 -3.68
C PHE A 287 -5.05 -10.76 -4.28
N TYR A 288 -3.86 -10.18 -4.36
CA TYR A 288 -2.68 -10.85 -4.90
C TYR A 288 -1.67 -11.07 -3.78
N VAL A 289 -1.11 -12.26 -3.70
CA VAL A 289 0.01 -12.56 -2.81
C VAL A 289 1.15 -13.15 -3.62
N TYR A 290 2.34 -12.62 -3.42
CA TYR A 290 3.57 -13.20 -3.91
C TYR A 290 4.10 -14.20 -2.90
N TYR A 291 4.28 -15.44 -3.35
CA TYR A 291 4.88 -16.50 -2.55
C TYR A 291 6.24 -16.88 -3.13
N SER A 292 7.28 -16.76 -2.30
CA SER A 292 8.58 -17.36 -2.60
C SER A 292 8.52 -18.88 -2.52
N TYR A 293 9.39 -19.52 -3.30
CA TYR A 293 9.55 -20.98 -3.25
C TYR A 293 10.22 -21.43 -1.95
N ASP A 294 9.73 -22.52 -1.37
CA ASP A 294 10.43 -23.26 -0.32
C ASP A 294 11.58 -24.11 -0.88
N GLU A 295 12.27 -24.85 -0.03
CA GLU A 295 13.38 -25.74 -0.43
C GLU A 295 12.94 -26.86 -1.38
N ASP A 296 11.66 -27.23 -1.37
CA ASP A 296 11.04 -28.21 -2.28
C ASP A 296 10.56 -27.57 -3.60
N GLY A 297 10.73 -26.26 -3.79
CA GLY A 297 10.27 -25.53 -4.98
C GLY A 297 8.75 -25.21 -4.99
N LYS A 298 8.07 -25.26 -3.84
CA LYS A 298 6.64 -24.95 -3.70
C LYS A 298 6.43 -23.48 -3.30
N PRO A 299 5.53 -22.73 -3.96
CA PRO A 299 5.33 -21.31 -3.71
C PRO A 299 4.42 -21.11 -2.49
N ILE A 300 4.95 -21.32 -1.29
CA ILE A 300 4.17 -21.30 -0.04
C ILE A 300 4.63 -20.24 0.96
N ILE A 301 5.68 -19.47 0.67
CA ILE A 301 6.25 -18.49 1.61
C ILE A 301 5.75 -17.08 1.24
N PRO A 302 4.71 -16.53 1.89
CA PRO A 302 4.17 -15.22 1.55
C PRO A 302 5.19 -14.11 1.82
N ARG A 303 5.31 -13.16 0.89
CA ARG A 303 6.35 -12.12 0.95
C ARG A 303 5.87 -10.70 0.64
N ALA A 304 4.95 -10.57 -0.32
CA ALA A 304 4.29 -9.32 -0.64
C ALA A 304 2.82 -9.56 -0.98
N ALA A 305 1.98 -8.55 -0.78
CA ALA A 305 0.58 -8.59 -1.14
C ALA A 305 0.15 -7.26 -1.79
N ILE A 306 -0.75 -7.37 -2.77
CA ILE A 306 -1.43 -6.25 -3.42
C ILE A 306 -2.94 -6.44 -3.21
N ARG A 307 -3.54 -5.51 -2.47
CA ARG A 307 -4.99 -5.48 -2.24
C ARG A 307 -5.65 -4.56 -3.25
N MET A 308 -6.66 -5.06 -3.97
CA MET A 308 -7.47 -4.24 -4.86
C MET A 308 -8.74 -3.74 -4.16
N GLN A 309 -9.23 -2.59 -4.59
CA GLN A 309 -10.55 -2.06 -4.24
C GLN A 309 -11.21 -1.53 -5.51
N GLN A 310 -12.37 -2.08 -5.88
CA GLN A 310 -13.12 -1.66 -7.07
C GLN A 310 -12.26 -1.64 -8.36
N GLY A 311 -11.36 -2.61 -8.50
CA GLY A 311 -10.48 -2.75 -9.67
C GLY A 311 -9.24 -1.84 -9.68
N LYS A 312 -8.99 -1.09 -8.61
CA LYS A 312 -7.80 -0.24 -8.42
C LYS A 312 -6.93 -0.76 -7.29
N ILE A 313 -5.63 -0.46 -7.35
CA ILE A 313 -4.70 -0.80 -6.27
C ILE A 313 -5.03 0.07 -5.06
N ALA A 314 -5.36 -0.59 -3.96
CA ALA A 314 -5.69 0.09 -2.70
C ALA A 314 -4.51 0.08 -1.72
N GLU A 315 -3.73 -1.01 -1.70
CA GLU A 315 -2.63 -1.16 -0.76
C GLU A 315 -1.61 -2.18 -1.29
N VAL A 316 -0.33 -1.86 -1.12
CA VAL A 316 0.80 -2.77 -1.31
C VAL A 316 1.51 -2.92 0.02
N ARG A 317 1.71 -4.15 0.46
CA ARG A 317 2.39 -4.46 1.72
C ARG A 317 3.32 -5.64 1.59
N GLY A 318 4.36 -5.66 2.42
CA GLY A 318 5.30 -6.75 2.53
C GLY A 318 5.37 -7.31 3.95
N ILE A 319 6.31 -8.22 4.14
CA ILE A 319 6.52 -8.91 5.42
C ILE A 319 7.58 -8.22 6.30
N ALA A 320 8.20 -7.12 5.86
CA ALA A 320 9.21 -6.41 6.65
C ALA A 320 8.57 -5.55 7.75
N GLU A 321 9.41 -4.74 8.43
CA GLU A 321 8.98 -3.83 9.50
C GLU A 321 7.84 -2.93 9.02
N GLN A 322 6.83 -2.71 9.87
CA GLN A 322 5.64 -1.90 9.55
C GLN A 322 4.90 -2.35 8.27
N GLN A 323 5.03 -3.65 7.92
CA GLN A 323 4.49 -4.22 6.68
C GLN A 323 5.09 -3.62 5.40
N ASN A 324 6.32 -3.08 5.47
CA ASN A 324 7.06 -2.67 4.30
C ASN A 324 7.47 -3.88 3.44
N LEU A 325 7.81 -3.62 2.19
CA LEU A 325 8.50 -4.58 1.34
C LEU A 325 9.89 -4.87 1.93
N ASP A 326 10.31 -6.13 1.89
CA ASP A 326 11.71 -6.44 2.17
C ASP A 326 12.61 -5.91 1.04
N SER A 327 13.90 -5.73 1.36
CA SER A 327 14.85 -5.04 0.47
C SER A 327 15.05 -5.72 -0.88
N ASN A 328 14.72 -6.99 -1.02
CA ASN A 328 14.98 -7.77 -2.23
C ASN A 328 13.70 -7.96 -3.07
N ILE A 329 12.49 -7.87 -2.50
CA ILE A 329 11.23 -8.11 -3.26
C ILE A 329 10.72 -6.89 -4.03
N ALA A 330 11.19 -5.69 -3.70
CA ALA A 330 10.70 -4.46 -4.30
C ALA A 330 10.67 -4.50 -5.84
N PRO A 331 11.71 -4.99 -6.55
CA PRO A 331 11.66 -5.09 -8.01
C PRO A 331 10.54 -6.00 -8.56
N VAL A 332 10.27 -7.13 -7.88
CA VAL A 332 9.21 -8.06 -8.28
C VAL A 332 7.82 -7.43 -8.11
N VAL A 333 7.65 -6.62 -7.07
CA VAL A 333 6.42 -5.86 -6.84
C VAL A 333 6.30 -4.72 -7.87
N GLU A 334 7.39 -4.01 -8.15
CA GLU A 334 7.41 -2.94 -9.16
C GLU A 334 7.04 -3.45 -10.55
N GLU A 335 7.56 -4.61 -10.96
CA GLU A 335 7.18 -5.29 -12.20
C GLU A 335 5.70 -5.64 -12.19
N LYS A 336 5.20 -6.22 -11.08
CA LYS A 336 3.77 -6.55 -10.96
C LYS A 336 2.86 -5.33 -11.04
N LEU A 337 3.30 -4.19 -10.50
CA LEU A 337 2.54 -2.93 -10.55
C LEU A 337 2.36 -2.41 -11.98
N GLN A 338 3.30 -2.69 -12.89
CA GLN A 338 3.19 -2.30 -14.30
C GLN A 338 2.07 -3.03 -15.05
N GLU A 339 1.61 -4.18 -14.54
CA GLU A 339 0.47 -4.91 -15.12
C GLU A 339 -0.88 -4.23 -14.83
N PHE A 340 -0.94 -3.31 -13.86
CA PHE A 340 -2.18 -2.63 -13.48
C PHE A 340 -2.28 -1.24 -14.14
N PRO A 341 -3.46 -0.88 -14.70
CA PRO A 341 -3.65 0.42 -15.33
C PRO A 341 -3.35 1.63 -14.43
N ASP A 342 -3.51 1.47 -13.11
CA ASP A 342 -3.29 2.52 -12.10
C ASP A 342 -1.97 2.36 -11.32
N GLY A 343 -1.06 1.48 -11.74
CA GLY A 343 0.20 1.19 -11.05
C GLY A 343 1.12 2.40 -10.87
N GLU A 344 1.37 3.16 -11.93
CA GLU A 344 2.19 4.38 -11.87
C GLU A 344 1.52 5.48 -11.03
N GLN A 345 0.19 5.62 -11.14
CA GLN A 345 -0.56 6.55 -10.30
C GLN A 345 -0.50 6.16 -8.82
N TYR A 346 -0.58 4.87 -8.50
CA TYR A 346 -0.46 4.36 -7.14
C TYR A 346 0.92 4.68 -6.52
N LYS A 347 1.99 4.45 -7.28
CA LYS A 347 3.37 4.78 -6.85
C LYS A 347 3.49 6.27 -6.53
N LYS A 348 2.97 7.12 -7.42
CA LYS A 348 2.98 8.57 -7.24
C LYS A 348 2.20 8.99 -5.98
N LYS A 349 0.97 8.50 -5.80
CA LYS A 349 0.16 8.78 -4.60
C LYS A 349 0.87 8.39 -3.31
N THR A 350 1.50 7.22 -3.29
CA THR A 350 2.24 6.73 -2.13
C THR A 350 3.43 7.65 -1.80
N SER A 351 4.21 8.05 -2.81
CA SER A 351 5.33 8.98 -2.64
C SER A 351 4.86 10.37 -2.18
N ASP A 352 3.83 10.90 -2.81
CA ASP A 352 3.26 12.22 -2.51
C ASP A 352 2.72 12.28 -1.07
N MET A 353 1.97 11.27 -0.63
CA MET A 353 1.41 11.19 0.72
C MET A 353 2.46 11.01 1.80
N LYS A 354 3.51 10.24 1.53
CA LYS A 354 4.66 10.13 2.44
C LYS A 354 5.35 11.49 2.60
N ARG A 355 5.64 12.17 1.49
CA ARG A 355 6.30 13.47 1.51
C ARG A 355 5.46 14.56 2.16
N LEU A 356 4.15 14.60 1.87
CA LEU A 356 3.23 15.54 2.50
C LEU A 356 3.13 15.31 4.01
N THR A 357 3.11 14.06 4.46
CA THR A 357 3.13 13.71 5.90
C THR A 357 4.44 14.14 6.57
N GLU A 358 5.57 14.00 5.89
CA GLU A 358 6.85 14.50 6.40
C GLU A 358 6.88 16.04 6.50
N ILE A 359 6.36 16.75 5.50
CA ILE A 359 6.24 18.22 5.52
C ILE A 359 5.28 18.65 6.63
N GLU A 360 4.11 18.02 6.74
CA GLU A 360 3.15 18.24 7.83
C GLU A 360 3.83 18.02 9.18
N ARG A 361 4.62 16.97 9.37
CA ARG A 361 5.36 16.73 10.62
C ARG A 361 6.39 17.83 10.91
N LYS A 362 7.07 18.36 9.89
CA LYS A 362 8.02 19.49 10.04
C LYS A 362 7.30 20.78 10.44
N THR A 363 6.08 21.01 9.92
CA THR A 363 5.31 22.24 10.13
C THR A 363 4.37 22.20 11.34
N LEU A 364 3.91 21.02 11.75
CA LEU A 364 3.15 20.77 12.97
C LEU A 364 4.05 20.98 14.21
N ARG A 365 4.37 22.25 14.53
CA ARG A 365 4.81 22.74 15.85
C ARG A 365 5.09 24.25 15.91
N GLN A 366 4.03 25.04 16.15
CA GLN A 366 4.11 26.17 17.08
C GLN A 366 3.54 25.81 18.48
N ASP A 367 2.68 24.80 18.62
CA ASP A 367 1.96 24.52 19.88
C ASP A 367 2.60 23.53 20.88
N SER A 368 3.68 22.82 20.53
CA SER A 368 4.31 21.84 21.46
C SER A 368 5.79 22.09 21.78
N GLY A 369 6.20 23.36 21.76
CA GLY A 369 7.44 23.84 22.38
C GLY A 369 8.75 23.29 21.80
N ARG A 370 8.71 22.62 20.64
CA ARG A 370 9.90 22.30 19.83
C ARG A 370 9.91 23.22 18.63
N ALA A 371 11.05 23.81 18.28
CA ALA A 371 11.20 24.55 17.04
C ALA A 371 10.87 23.60 15.87
N GLY A 372 9.93 24.00 15.00
CA GLY A 372 9.71 23.32 13.72
C GLY A 372 10.99 23.31 12.89
N GLU A 373 11.18 22.26 12.10
CA GLU A 373 12.29 22.19 11.14
C GLU A 373 11.94 23.06 9.92
N GLU A 374 12.89 23.85 9.43
CA GLU A 374 12.68 24.65 8.21
C GLU A 374 12.44 23.74 7.00
N LEU A 375 11.48 24.13 6.15
CA LEU A 375 11.22 23.43 4.90
C LEU A 375 12.36 23.70 3.93
N SER A 376 12.83 22.63 3.27
CA SER A 376 13.81 22.75 2.19
C SER A 376 13.21 23.42 0.95
N LYS A 377 14.05 23.86 0.01
CA LYS A 377 13.59 24.40 -1.28
C LYS A 377 12.68 23.41 -2.01
N ASP A 378 13.01 22.12 -1.96
CA ASP A 378 12.23 21.09 -2.62
C ASP A 378 10.92 20.82 -1.88
N ASP A 379 10.89 20.87 -0.54
CA ASP A 379 9.64 20.80 0.24
C ASP A 379 8.67 21.92 -0.16
N ILE A 380 9.19 23.14 -0.36
CA ILE A 380 8.40 24.30 -0.79
C ILE A 380 7.89 24.12 -2.21
N LYS A 381 8.76 23.71 -3.15
CA LYS A 381 8.34 23.43 -4.54
C LYS A 381 7.25 22.36 -4.61
N PHE A 382 7.39 21.31 -3.79
CA PHE A 382 6.38 20.27 -3.67
C PHE A 382 5.07 20.82 -3.09
N LEU A 383 5.12 21.55 -1.96
CA LEU A 383 3.95 22.12 -1.30
C LEU A 383 3.14 23.06 -2.22
N TYR A 384 3.82 23.84 -3.06
CA TYR A 384 3.18 24.73 -4.04
C TYR A 384 2.90 24.07 -5.40
N GLU A 385 3.09 22.75 -5.51
CA GLU A 385 2.80 21.96 -6.71
C GLU A 385 3.50 22.51 -7.96
N ILE A 386 4.75 22.98 -7.81
CA ILE A 386 5.53 23.63 -8.87
C ILE A 386 5.83 22.69 -10.02
N ASP A 387 6.29 21.47 -9.71
CA ASP A 387 6.74 20.51 -10.70
C ASP A 387 5.62 19.54 -11.10
N SER A 388 4.76 19.18 -10.14
CA SER A 388 3.60 18.32 -10.36
C SER A 388 2.55 18.53 -9.27
N LYS A 389 1.29 18.20 -9.58
CA LYS A 389 0.22 18.14 -8.59
C LYS A 389 0.49 17.07 -7.54
N ILE A 390 0.08 17.30 -6.29
CA ILE A 390 0.10 16.31 -5.22
C ILE A 390 -1.14 15.43 -5.35
N GLU A 391 -0.96 14.11 -5.40
CA GLU A 391 -2.06 13.15 -5.46
C GLU A 391 -2.15 12.33 -4.18
N GLY A 392 -3.36 12.19 -3.64
CA GLY A 392 -3.68 11.31 -2.51
C GLY A 392 -4.66 10.21 -2.88
N PHE A 393 -5.01 9.38 -1.90
CA PHE A 393 -6.01 8.32 -2.06
C PHE A 393 -7.45 8.82 -1.87
N GLY A 394 -7.64 10.05 -1.39
CA GLY A 394 -8.94 10.71 -1.30
C GLY A 394 -9.51 11.18 -2.64
N HIS A 395 -10.79 11.52 -2.63
CA HIS A 395 -11.51 12.02 -3.81
C HIS A 395 -11.28 13.51 -4.10
N GLN A 396 -10.78 14.26 -3.11
CA GLN A 396 -10.56 15.70 -3.20
C GLN A 396 -9.07 16.00 -3.01
N ARG A 397 -8.65 17.21 -3.38
CA ARG A 397 -7.30 17.71 -3.07
C ARG A 397 -7.09 17.68 -1.56
N ASP A 398 -5.95 17.13 -1.15
CA ASP A 398 -5.61 16.97 0.27
C ASP A 398 -5.66 18.33 1.00
N SER A 399 -6.44 18.39 2.09
CA SER A 399 -6.69 19.63 2.83
C SER A 399 -5.42 20.16 3.51
N ARG A 400 -4.50 19.26 3.89
CA ARG A 400 -3.22 19.59 4.53
C ARG A 400 -2.41 20.60 3.74
N ILE A 401 -2.45 20.51 2.42
CA ILE A 401 -1.75 21.45 1.53
C ILE A 401 -2.16 22.90 1.84
N LYS A 402 -3.48 23.15 1.92
CA LYS A 402 -4.00 24.50 2.23
C LYS A 402 -3.76 24.88 3.68
N GLU A 403 -3.93 23.94 4.61
CA GLU A 403 -3.71 24.18 6.04
C GLU A 403 -2.27 24.63 6.32
N ILE A 404 -1.29 23.99 5.67
CA ILE A 404 0.13 24.35 5.77
C ILE A 404 0.40 25.68 5.05
N GLN A 405 -0.10 25.85 3.82
CA GLN A 405 0.11 27.09 3.04
C GLN A 405 -0.45 28.33 3.75
N ASN A 406 -1.59 28.23 4.43
CA ASN A 406 -2.24 29.35 5.14
C ASN A 406 -1.40 29.89 6.32
N GLN A 407 -0.42 29.12 6.79
CA GLN A 407 0.47 29.50 7.90
C GLN A 407 1.79 30.12 7.40
N ARG A 408 1.93 30.35 6.09
CA ARG A 408 3.21 30.72 5.45
C ARG A 408 3.07 31.96 4.57
N ASP A 409 4.17 32.68 4.40
CA ASP A 409 4.28 33.76 3.40
C ASP A 409 4.70 33.17 2.06
N VAL A 410 3.75 33.09 1.13
CA VAL A 410 3.93 32.50 -0.20
C VAL A 410 5.08 33.17 -0.97
N LYS A 411 5.23 34.50 -0.89
CA LYS A 411 6.27 35.20 -1.65
C LYS A 411 7.66 34.96 -1.06
N GLU A 412 7.74 34.85 0.26
CA GLU A 412 8.99 34.52 0.95
C GLU A 412 9.44 33.09 0.64
N ASP A 413 8.50 32.14 0.66
CA ASP A 413 8.75 30.76 0.30
C ASP A 413 9.26 30.62 -1.14
N LEU A 414 8.60 31.27 -2.10
CA LEU A 414 9.01 31.24 -3.49
C LEU A 414 10.33 31.98 -3.73
N SER A 415 10.54 33.10 -3.02
CA SER A 415 11.82 33.82 -3.04
C SER A 415 12.97 32.91 -2.64
N PHE A 416 12.80 32.15 -1.56
CA PHE A 416 13.79 31.17 -1.09
C PHE A 416 13.92 29.96 -2.02
N ALA A 417 12.82 29.39 -2.51
CA ALA A 417 12.83 28.19 -3.33
C ALA A 417 13.50 28.38 -4.71
N PHE A 418 13.41 29.59 -5.26
CA PHE A 418 13.93 29.93 -6.59
C PHE A 418 15.12 30.89 -6.59
N ASP A 419 15.61 31.31 -5.41
CA ASP A 419 16.68 32.29 -5.27
C ASP A 419 16.38 33.62 -6.01
N VAL A 420 15.12 34.05 -5.97
CA VAL A 420 14.65 35.30 -6.59
C VAL A 420 14.29 36.33 -5.52
N PRO A 421 14.51 37.64 -5.72
CA PRO A 421 14.07 38.65 -4.76
C PRO A 421 12.55 38.62 -4.56
N LYS A 422 12.08 38.82 -3.32
CA LYS A 422 10.65 38.75 -2.94
C LYS A 422 9.77 39.70 -3.75
N ASP A 423 10.28 40.89 -4.12
CA ASP A 423 9.60 41.89 -4.96
C ASP A 423 9.52 41.49 -6.44
N LYS A 424 10.25 40.43 -6.83
CA LYS A 424 10.26 39.86 -8.18
C LYS A 424 9.39 38.61 -8.29
N VAL A 425 8.61 38.31 -7.24
CA VAL A 425 7.62 37.23 -7.19
C VAL A 425 6.21 37.82 -7.26
N SER A 426 5.41 37.30 -8.19
CA SER A 426 3.99 37.62 -8.28
C SER A 426 3.10 36.41 -7.99
N ILE A 427 1.95 36.67 -7.35
CA ILE A 427 0.91 35.68 -7.09
C ILE A 427 -0.44 36.06 -7.69
N THR A 428 -0.52 37.25 -8.31
CA THR A 428 -1.69 37.71 -9.06
C THR A 428 -1.30 38.07 -10.50
N LYS A 429 -2.31 38.09 -11.37
CA LYS A 429 -2.14 38.51 -12.77
C LYS A 429 -1.65 39.95 -12.87
N GLU A 430 -2.19 40.84 -12.04
CA GLU A 430 -1.86 42.26 -12.06
C GLU A 430 -0.38 42.47 -11.72
N GLU A 431 0.11 41.81 -10.67
CA GLU A 431 1.52 41.84 -10.29
C GLU A 431 2.40 41.27 -11.41
N ALA A 432 2.02 40.15 -12.00
CA ALA A 432 2.78 39.50 -13.07
C ALA A 432 3.02 40.40 -14.29
N LEU A 433 2.12 41.34 -14.55
CA LEU A 433 2.15 42.23 -15.71
C LEU A 433 2.71 43.63 -15.40
N GLN A 434 3.23 43.89 -14.19
CA GLN A 434 3.83 45.18 -13.82
C GLN A 434 5.21 45.44 -14.46
N GLY A 435 5.79 44.42 -15.09
CA GLY A 435 7.14 44.48 -15.66
C GLY A 435 8.22 44.13 -14.64
N GLY A 436 9.28 43.50 -15.13
CA GLY A 436 10.44 43.10 -14.32
C GLY A 436 10.16 42.06 -13.22
N ILE A 437 9.10 41.24 -13.35
CA ILE A 437 8.86 40.06 -12.51
C ILE A 437 9.68 38.89 -13.03
N LEU A 438 10.27 38.10 -12.12
CA LEU A 438 11.03 36.90 -12.50
C LEU A 438 10.19 35.63 -12.37
N PHE A 439 9.35 35.54 -11.35
CA PHE A 439 8.56 34.35 -11.08
C PHE A 439 7.08 34.70 -10.84
N HIS A 440 6.17 33.99 -11.50
CA HIS A 440 4.74 34.03 -11.22
C HIS A 440 4.22 32.67 -10.76
N LEU A 441 3.57 32.65 -9.59
CA LEU A 441 2.87 31.47 -9.09
C LEU A 441 1.50 31.35 -9.74
N GLY A 442 1.21 30.16 -10.28
CA GLY A 442 -0.11 29.83 -10.83
C GLY A 442 -0.26 30.21 -12.30
N HIS A 443 -1.52 30.22 -12.76
CA HIS A 443 -1.85 30.42 -14.17
C HIS A 443 -1.93 31.90 -14.52
N LEU A 444 -1.39 32.26 -15.68
CA LEU A 444 -1.52 33.58 -16.28
C LEU A 444 -2.49 33.52 -17.48
N ASP A 445 -3.75 33.89 -17.22
CA ASP A 445 -4.80 33.93 -18.25
C ASP A 445 -4.77 35.25 -19.03
N LEU A 446 -4.25 35.20 -20.26
CA LEU A 446 -4.20 36.28 -21.23
C LEU A 446 -5.01 35.93 -22.49
N LYS A 447 -6.01 35.05 -22.39
CA LYS A 447 -6.77 34.55 -23.55
C LYS A 447 -7.43 35.65 -24.37
N ASP A 448 -7.78 36.78 -23.74
CA ASP A 448 -8.46 37.92 -24.37
C ASP A 448 -7.50 38.92 -25.04
N VAL A 449 -6.19 38.75 -24.86
CA VAL A 449 -5.18 39.61 -25.47
C VAL A 449 -5.11 39.35 -26.99
N THR A 450 -5.28 40.43 -27.76
CA THR A 450 -5.18 40.41 -29.23
C THR A 450 -3.92 41.10 -29.76
N SER A 451 -3.16 41.77 -28.89
CA SER A 451 -1.89 42.43 -29.22
C SER A 451 -0.88 42.25 -28.10
N THR A 452 0.35 42.00 -28.48
CA THR A 452 1.53 41.81 -27.62
C THR A 452 2.16 43.11 -27.12
N LYS A 453 1.73 44.27 -27.65
CA LYS A 453 2.38 45.55 -27.41
C LYS A 453 2.29 45.98 -25.94
N GLY A 454 3.45 46.22 -25.32
CA GLY A 454 3.54 46.68 -23.93
C GLY A 454 3.33 45.58 -22.89
N LEU A 455 3.25 44.31 -23.31
CA LEU A 455 3.23 43.18 -22.40
C LEU A 455 4.66 42.76 -22.04
N GLU A 456 4.93 42.73 -20.74
CA GLU A 456 6.10 42.08 -20.16
C GLU A 456 5.63 40.89 -19.35
N LEU A 457 6.17 39.70 -19.68
CA LEU A 457 5.84 38.46 -18.97
C LEU A 457 6.94 38.10 -17.98
N PRO A 458 6.60 37.43 -16.88
CA PRO A 458 7.58 36.80 -15.99
C PRO A 458 8.53 35.88 -16.74
N GLU A 459 9.79 35.77 -16.29
CA GLU A 459 10.74 34.82 -16.86
C GLU A 459 10.33 33.36 -16.61
N TYR A 460 9.64 33.10 -15.51
CA TYR A 460 9.08 31.82 -15.13
C TYR A 460 7.60 31.94 -14.74
N ILE A 461 6.76 31.07 -15.28
CA ILE A 461 5.35 30.91 -14.88
C ILE A 461 5.16 29.50 -14.35
N GLY A 462 4.71 29.36 -13.10
CA GLY A 462 4.50 28.06 -12.47
C GLY A 462 3.28 27.29 -12.99
N GLY A 463 2.27 27.98 -13.51
CA GLY A 463 1.07 27.37 -14.08
C GLY A 463 0.98 27.49 -15.59
N ASN A 464 -0.24 27.71 -16.07
CA ASN A 464 -0.57 27.74 -17.50
C ASN A 464 -0.43 29.17 -18.02
N LEU A 465 0.01 29.33 -19.26
CA LEU A 465 0.00 30.59 -19.99
C LEU A 465 -0.96 30.49 -21.18
N TYR A 466 -2.06 31.25 -21.12
CA TYR A 466 -3.08 31.26 -22.17
C TYR A 466 -2.97 32.52 -23.03
N LEU A 467 -2.71 32.36 -24.33
CA LEU A 467 -2.56 33.45 -25.32
C LEU A 467 -3.50 33.22 -26.52
N ASN A 468 -4.70 32.74 -26.22
CA ASN A 468 -5.57 32.07 -27.18
C ASN A 468 -6.05 32.96 -28.32
N ASN A 469 -6.16 34.28 -28.15
CA ASN A 469 -6.65 35.20 -29.20
C ASN A 469 -5.55 35.85 -30.05
N LEU A 470 -4.27 35.57 -29.81
CA LEU A 470 -3.20 36.03 -30.69
C LEU A 470 -3.24 35.30 -32.04
N THR A 471 -3.30 36.05 -33.14
CA THR A 471 -3.27 35.49 -34.51
C THR A 471 -1.87 35.53 -35.13
N SER A 472 -1.00 36.43 -34.63
CA SER A 472 0.41 36.62 -34.98
C SER A 472 1.21 36.96 -33.73
N PHE A 473 2.54 36.82 -33.79
CA PHE A 473 3.43 37.00 -32.65
C PHE A 473 4.50 38.07 -32.93
N GLU A 474 4.29 39.30 -32.48
CA GLU A 474 5.22 40.42 -32.72
C GLU A 474 5.77 40.99 -31.41
N GLY A 475 7.08 40.87 -31.19
CA GLY A 475 7.77 41.65 -30.16
C GLY A 475 7.52 41.25 -28.68
N LEU A 476 6.81 40.16 -28.41
CA LEU A 476 6.66 39.62 -27.04
C LEU A 476 7.79 38.64 -26.73
N LYS A 477 8.44 38.79 -25.57
CA LYS A 477 9.33 37.75 -25.05
C LYS A 477 8.51 36.77 -24.22
N LEU A 478 8.48 35.50 -24.61
CA LEU A 478 7.87 34.45 -23.78
C LEU A 478 8.74 34.15 -22.55
N PRO A 479 8.14 33.61 -21.47
CA PRO A 479 8.90 33.05 -20.36
C PRO A 479 9.92 32.03 -20.87
N ASN A 480 11.01 31.84 -20.13
CA ASN A 480 11.97 30.77 -20.40
C ASN A 480 11.36 29.39 -20.07
N ARG A 481 10.44 29.37 -19.09
CA ARG A 481 9.76 28.16 -18.62
C ARG A 481 8.30 28.43 -18.27
N VAL A 482 7.43 27.51 -18.71
CA VAL A 482 6.02 27.44 -18.33
C VAL A 482 5.78 26.08 -17.67
N GLY A 483 5.38 26.09 -16.39
CA GLY A 483 5.19 24.86 -15.61
C GLY A 483 3.97 24.05 -16.03
N GLY A 484 2.98 24.68 -16.64
CA GLY A 484 1.79 24.02 -17.18
C GLY A 484 1.62 24.18 -18.69
N ASN A 485 0.37 24.34 -19.14
CA ASN A 485 0.02 24.46 -20.55
C ASN A 485 0.47 25.80 -21.14
N LEU A 486 0.90 25.79 -22.41
CA LEU A 486 1.12 26.97 -23.23
C LEU A 486 0.16 26.93 -24.42
N ASP A 487 -0.81 27.84 -24.45
CA ASP A 487 -1.93 27.79 -25.41
C ASP A 487 -1.93 28.99 -26.38
N PHE A 488 -1.84 28.66 -27.67
CA PHE A 488 -1.91 29.58 -28.81
C PHE A 488 -3.03 29.17 -29.79
N PHE A 489 -4.24 28.95 -29.27
CA PHE A 489 -5.38 28.44 -30.04
C PHE A 489 -5.70 29.17 -31.38
N ARG A 490 -5.43 30.47 -31.51
CA ARG A 490 -5.70 31.24 -32.74
C ARG A 490 -4.47 31.58 -33.56
N LEU A 491 -3.28 31.17 -33.13
CA LEU A 491 -2.04 31.57 -33.81
C LEU A 491 -1.96 30.90 -35.19
N THR A 492 -1.72 31.72 -36.21
CA THR A 492 -1.65 31.26 -37.62
C THR A 492 -0.27 31.36 -38.24
N SER A 493 0.66 32.06 -37.58
CA SER A 493 2.06 32.23 -38.00
C SER A 493 2.99 32.13 -36.79
N VAL A 494 4.15 31.51 -37.00
CA VAL A 494 5.24 31.39 -36.01
C VAL A 494 6.34 32.45 -36.21
N GLU A 495 6.16 33.38 -37.15
CA GLU A 495 7.11 34.47 -37.35
C GLU A 495 7.30 35.27 -36.07
N GLY A 496 8.55 35.47 -35.65
CA GLY A 496 8.89 36.15 -34.40
C GLY A 496 8.70 35.33 -33.12
N LEU A 497 8.07 34.15 -33.19
CA LEU A 497 7.83 33.29 -32.04
C LEU A 497 9.11 32.56 -31.60
N LYS A 498 9.48 32.75 -30.34
CA LYS A 498 10.49 31.94 -29.65
C LYS A 498 9.83 31.25 -28.47
N LEU A 499 9.63 29.95 -28.57
CA LEU A 499 9.02 29.14 -27.52
C LEU A 499 9.95 29.01 -26.29
N PRO A 500 9.39 28.82 -25.09
CA PRO A 500 10.17 28.46 -23.90
C PRO A 500 10.97 27.16 -24.14
N GLY A 501 12.06 26.97 -23.42
CA GLY A 501 12.81 25.71 -23.42
C GLY A 501 12.04 24.57 -22.75
N TYR A 502 11.13 24.90 -21.83
CA TYR A 502 10.34 23.94 -21.06
C TYR A 502 8.86 24.30 -21.00
N VAL A 503 8.00 23.35 -21.36
CA VAL A 503 6.55 23.39 -21.16
C VAL A 503 6.13 22.14 -20.39
N GLY A 504 5.69 22.29 -19.14
CA GLY A 504 5.34 21.15 -18.30
C GLY A 504 4.03 20.47 -18.68
N GLY A 505 3.12 21.19 -19.34
CA GLY A 505 1.85 20.65 -19.84
C GLY A 505 1.77 20.57 -21.36
N HIS A 506 0.59 20.81 -21.89
CA HIS A 506 0.34 20.82 -23.34
C HIS A 506 0.86 22.08 -24.01
N LEU A 507 1.48 21.92 -25.18
CA LEU A 507 1.75 22.99 -26.13
C LEU A 507 0.70 22.96 -27.25
N VAL A 508 -0.15 23.98 -27.31
CA VAL A 508 -1.27 24.05 -28.27
C VAL A 508 -0.97 25.07 -29.37
N LEU A 509 -0.78 24.58 -30.60
CA LEU A 509 -0.49 25.35 -31.81
C LEU A 509 -1.38 24.88 -32.98
N ASN A 510 -2.62 24.51 -32.67
CA ASN A 510 -3.51 23.72 -33.53
C ASN A 510 -3.97 24.41 -34.82
N ARG A 511 -3.72 25.72 -35.00
CA ARG A 511 -4.10 26.45 -36.22
C ARG A 511 -2.96 26.74 -37.19
N LEU A 512 -1.74 26.36 -36.84
CA LEU A 512 -0.60 26.50 -37.75
C LEU A 512 -0.76 25.56 -38.95
N THR A 513 -0.67 26.10 -40.16
CA THR A 513 -0.65 25.32 -41.40
C THR A 513 0.77 25.09 -41.94
N SER A 514 1.73 25.88 -41.45
CA SER A 514 3.17 25.82 -41.74
C SER A 514 3.98 26.11 -40.47
N ILE A 515 5.13 25.45 -40.32
CA ILE A 515 6.02 25.55 -39.14
C ILE A 515 7.43 26.07 -39.49
N LYS A 516 7.61 26.70 -40.66
CA LYS A 516 8.92 27.21 -41.07
C LYS A 516 9.45 28.21 -40.03
N GLY A 517 10.57 27.87 -39.39
CA GLY A 517 11.20 28.69 -38.35
C GLY A 517 10.73 28.39 -36.92
N LEU A 518 9.86 27.40 -36.72
CA LEU A 518 9.46 26.94 -35.39
C LEU A 518 10.53 26.00 -34.79
N ASN A 519 11.04 26.37 -33.62
CA ASN A 519 11.81 25.46 -32.77
C ASN A 519 10.94 25.05 -31.59
N LEU A 520 10.75 23.75 -31.41
CA LEU A 520 10.00 23.21 -30.28
C LEU A 520 10.81 23.33 -28.97
N PRO A 521 10.14 23.40 -27.81
CA PRO A 521 10.79 23.26 -26.50
C PRO A 521 11.63 21.98 -26.42
N GLU A 522 12.67 22.01 -25.59
CA GLU A 522 13.45 20.82 -25.26
C GLU A 522 12.60 19.79 -24.51
N TYR A 523 11.62 20.26 -23.73
CA TYR A 523 10.69 19.42 -22.96
C TYR A 523 9.24 19.87 -23.13
N ILE A 524 8.36 18.91 -23.40
CA ILE A 524 6.90 19.04 -23.43
C ILE A 524 6.30 17.87 -22.65
N GLY A 525 5.62 18.16 -21.54
CA GLY A 525 5.06 17.13 -20.65
C GLY A 525 3.82 16.44 -21.23
N ASP A 526 2.66 17.10 -21.23
CA ASP A 526 1.38 16.41 -21.51
C ASP A 526 1.09 16.21 -23.02
N GLY A 527 1.72 16.98 -23.91
CA GLY A 527 1.67 16.73 -25.34
C GLY A 527 1.70 17.96 -26.26
N LEU A 528 1.79 17.71 -27.56
CA LEU A 528 1.89 18.74 -28.60
C LEU A 528 0.72 18.63 -29.58
N ASN A 529 -0.01 19.73 -29.76
CA ASN A 529 -1.11 19.81 -30.72
C ASN A 529 -0.77 20.73 -31.90
N LEU A 530 -0.59 20.11 -33.07
CA LEU A 530 -0.36 20.73 -34.38
C LEU A 530 -1.40 20.22 -35.39
N GLU A 531 -2.65 20.05 -34.96
CA GLU A 531 -3.74 19.40 -35.71
C GLU A 531 -3.91 19.90 -37.15
N ARG A 532 -3.69 21.18 -37.45
CA ARG A 532 -3.88 21.73 -38.82
C ARG A 532 -2.61 21.83 -39.65
N LEU A 533 -1.50 21.27 -39.18
CA LEU A 533 -0.25 21.28 -39.91
C LEU A 533 -0.35 20.41 -41.16
N THR A 534 -0.05 20.97 -42.33
CA THR A 534 -0.19 20.25 -43.61
C THR A 534 1.12 19.64 -44.12
N SER A 535 2.25 20.06 -43.57
CA SER A 535 3.59 19.53 -43.87
C SER A 535 4.48 19.58 -42.64
N ALA A 536 5.21 18.49 -42.38
CA ALA A 536 6.16 18.38 -41.27
C ALA A 536 7.61 18.71 -41.69
N LYS A 537 7.81 19.22 -42.91
CA LYS A 537 9.14 19.59 -43.40
C LYS A 537 9.76 20.65 -42.50
N ASP A 538 11.02 20.43 -42.11
CA ASP A 538 11.80 21.26 -41.18
C ASP A 538 11.36 21.23 -39.71
N LEU A 539 10.39 20.38 -39.33
CA LEU A 539 10.00 20.15 -37.94
C LEU A 539 10.93 19.13 -37.28
N ASN A 540 11.51 19.50 -36.13
CA ASN A 540 12.30 18.59 -35.30
C ASN A 540 11.63 18.44 -33.94
N PHE A 541 11.32 17.20 -33.56
CA PHE A 541 10.81 16.87 -32.24
C PHE A 541 11.96 16.52 -31.29
N PRO A 542 11.76 16.68 -29.97
CA PRO A 542 12.57 15.99 -28.98
C PRO A 542 12.60 14.47 -29.21
N GLU A 543 13.67 13.81 -28.75
CA GLU A 543 13.81 12.34 -28.89
C GLU A 543 12.71 11.58 -28.15
N HIS A 544 12.21 12.14 -27.05
CA HIS A 544 11.15 11.59 -26.22
C HIS A 544 10.05 12.62 -26.00
N MET A 545 8.80 12.16 -26.09
CA MET A 545 7.61 12.94 -25.77
C MET A 545 6.86 12.25 -24.64
N ASP A 546 6.72 12.91 -23.49
CA ASP A 546 6.04 12.36 -22.31
C ASP A 546 4.51 12.36 -22.42
N GLY A 547 3.99 12.91 -23.52
CA GLY A 547 2.57 13.05 -23.80
C GLY A 547 2.19 12.70 -25.23
N GLY A 548 0.96 13.07 -25.60
CA GLY A 548 0.44 12.80 -26.94
C GLY A 548 0.98 13.74 -28.02
N LEU A 549 0.93 13.30 -29.27
CA LEU A 549 1.29 14.10 -30.44
C LEU A 549 0.13 14.10 -31.44
N ASN A 550 -0.42 15.29 -31.72
CA ASN A 550 -1.48 15.46 -32.71
C ASN A 550 -0.96 16.18 -33.97
N LEU A 551 -0.99 15.45 -35.09
CA LEU A 551 -0.59 15.88 -36.43
C LEU A 551 -1.65 15.48 -37.47
N ASP A 552 -2.92 15.42 -37.09
CA ASP A 552 -4.00 14.89 -37.93
C ASP A 552 -4.17 15.61 -39.28
N GLY A 553 -3.69 16.83 -39.43
CA GLY A 553 -3.77 17.60 -40.67
C GLY A 553 -2.71 17.24 -41.71
N LEU A 554 -1.71 16.41 -41.37
CA LEU A 554 -0.67 16.00 -42.31
C LEU A 554 -1.27 15.08 -43.36
N ILE A 555 -1.16 15.47 -44.64
CA ILE A 555 -1.65 14.67 -45.77
C ILE A 555 -0.61 13.70 -46.33
N SER A 556 0.67 13.93 -46.01
CA SER A 556 1.85 13.17 -46.46
C SER A 556 2.87 13.04 -45.33
N SER A 557 3.59 11.92 -45.30
CA SER A 557 4.68 11.66 -44.35
C SER A 557 6.04 12.26 -44.79
N GLU A 558 6.08 12.93 -45.94
CA GLU A 558 7.32 13.49 -46.48
C GLU A 558 7.99 14.47 -45.50
N GLY A 559 9.25 14.18 -45.16
CA GLY A 559 10.03 14.98 -44.22
C GLY A 559 9.66 14.80 -42.74
N LEU A 560 8.63 14.01 -42.42
CA LEU A 560 8.22 13.72 -41.05
C LEU A 560 9.26 12.82 -40.35
N LYS A 561 9.80 13.30 -39.23
CA LYS A 561 10.67 12.54 -38.34
C LYS A 561 10.03 12.51 -36.96
N LEU A 562 9.35 11.42 -36.62
CA LEU A 562 8.70 11.29 -35.32
C LEU A 562 9.73 11.07 -34.19
N PRO A 563 9.37 11.40 -32.93
CA PRO A 563 10.13 11.01 -31.75
C PRO A 563 10.41 9.50 -31.71
N GLU A 564 11.46 9.08 -31.01
CA GLU A 564 11.70 7.64 -30.80
C GLU A 564 10.63 7.03 -29.89
N ASN A 565 10.17 7.78 -28.88
CA ASN A 565 9.18 7.34 -27.91
C ASN A 565 8.08 8.39 -27.71
N VAL A 566 6.83 7.95 -27.61
CA VAL A 566 5.65 8.77 -27.31
C VAL A 566 4.84 8.10 -26.21
N SER A 567 4.74 8.71 -25.03
CA SER A 567 4.01 8.12 -23.89
C SER A 567 2.48 8.29 -23.99
N GLY A 568 1.99 9.11 -24.93
CA GLY A 568 0.57 9.29 -25.22
C GLY A 568 0.12 8.70 -26.56
N ASN A 569 -1.04 9.15 -27.04
CA ASN A 569 -1.55 8.80 -28.38
C ASN A 569 -0.78 9.56 -29.47
N LEU A 570 -0.63 8.93 -30.63
CA LEU A 570 -0.09 9.53 -31.84
C LEU A 570 -1.19 9.65 -32.90
N HIS A 571 -1.56 10.88 -33.27
CA HIS A 571 -2.62 11.14 -34.23
C HIS A 571 -2.05 11.60 -35.58
N LEU A 572 -2.28 10.80 -36.62
CA LEU A 572 -1.80 10.98 -38.00
C LEU A 572 -2.92 10.67 -39.01
N SER A 573 -4.16 10.97 -38.63
CA SER A 573 -5.37 10.49 -39.32
C SER A 573 -5.56 11.09 -40.70
N GLY A 574 -4.92 12.21 -41.03
CA GLY A 574 -5.00 12.84 -42.35
C GLY A 574 -4.06 12.25 -43.40
N LEU A 575 -3.13 11.36 -43.01
CA LEU A 575 -2.19 10.76 -43.97
C LEU A 575 -2.97 9.95 -45.00
N THR A 576 -2.64 10.16 -46.28
CA THR A 576 -3.31 9.50 -47.41
C THR A 576 -2.53 8.33 -47.99
N SER A 577 -1.28 8.16 -47.57
CA SER A 577 -0.44 7.00 -47.87
C SER A 577 0.58 6.76 -46.76
N SER A 578 0.94 5.49 -46.56
CA SER A 578 1.98 5.03 -45.65
C SER A 578 3.39 5.13 -46.22
N GLU A 579 3.54 5.51 -47.50
CA GLU A 579 4.84 5.58 -48.17
C GLU A 579 5.80 6.50 -47.39
N GLY A 580 6.99 5.99 -47.08
CA GLY A 580 8.02 6.74 -46.34
C GLY A 580 7.80 6.87 -44.83
N LEU A 581 6.62 6.48 -44.30
CA LEU A 581 6.29 6.65 -42.89
C LEU A 581 7.12 5.71 -42.00
N LYS A 582 7.76 6.29 -40.98
CA LYS A 582 8.47 5.57 -39.92
C LYS A 582 7.82 5.90 -38.59
N LEU A 583 7.24 4.90 -37.93
CA LEU A 583 6.61 5.07 -36.62
C LEU A 583 7.66 5.04 -35.50
N PRO A 584 7.35 5.59 -34.31
CA PRO A 584 8.21 5.52 -33.13
C PRO A 584 8.56 4.07 -32.75
N LYS A 585 9.65 3.88 -32.01
CA LYS A 585 10.00 2.57 -31.43
C LYS A 585 8.96 2.13 -30.40
N ARG A 586 8.41 3.09 -29.64
CA ARG A 586 7.40 2.86 -28.61
C ARG A 586 6.35 3.96 -28.63
N VAL A 587 5.08 3.54 -28.56
CA VAL A 587 3.93 4.39 -28.30
C VAL A 587 3.10 3.70 -27.22
N ASP A 588 2.95 4.35 -26.06
CA ASP A 588 2.19 3.75 -24.95
C ASP A 588 0.67 3.88 -25.16
N GLY A 589 0.24 4.89 -25.93
CA GLY A 589 -1.12 5.04 -26.40
C GLY A 589 -1.39 4.36 -27.75
N ASN A 590 -2.47 4.80 -28.41
CA ASN A 590 -2.83 4.34 -29.75
C ASN A 590 -2.19 5.21 -30.84
N VAL A 591 -1.88 4.58 -31.97
CA VAL A 591 -1.50 5.24 -33.22
C VAL A 591 -2.73 5.30 -34.13
N HIS A 592 -3.23 6.51 -34.40
CA HIS A 592 -4.41 6.75 -35.22
C HIS A 592 -4.01 7.10 -36.65
N LEU A 593 -4.43 6.25 -37.60
CA LEU A 593 -4.07 6.33 -39.02
C LEU A 593 -5.30 6.15 -39.93
N SER A 594 -6.45 6.72 -39.55
CA SER A 594 -7.73 6.44 -40.21
C SER A 594 -7.82 6.88 -41.68
N GLY A 595 -6.92 7.76 -42.13
CA GLY A 595 -6.82 8.19 -43.53
C GLY A 595 -6.15 7.17 -44.46
N LEU A 596 -5.41 6.21 -43.90
CA LEU A 596 -4.77 5.14 -44.66
C LEU A 596 -5.77 4.04 -45.01
N ILE A 597 -5.59 3.41 -46.17
CA ILE A 597 -6.39 2.23 -46.53
C ILE A 597 -6.02 1.03 -45.66
N LEU A 598 -6.94 0.08 -45.51
CA LEU A 598 -6.78 -1.11 -44.66
C LEU A 598 -5.46 -1.86 -44.92
N SER A 599 -5.11 -2.09 -46.19
CA SER A 599 -3.90 -2.83 -46.53
C SER A 599 -2.61 -2.15 -46.06
N GLU A 600 -2.53 -0.82 -46.14
CA GLU A 600 -1.36 -0.08 -45.65
C GLU A 600 -1.26 -0.13 -44.11
N ARG A 601 -2.41 -0.09 -43.42
CA ARG A 601 -2.45 -0.23 -41.96
C ARG A 601 -2.03 -1.64 -41.52
N ASP A 602 -2.46 -2.66 -42.25
CA ASP A 602 -2.07 -4.06 -41.98
C ASP A 602 -0.57 -4.30 -42.23
N ASP A 603 0.01 -3.67 -43.26
CA ASP A 603 1.45 -3.67 -43.49
C ASP A 603 2.22 -3.01 -42.33
N LEU A 604 1.71 -1.88 -41.81
CA LEU A 604 2.29 -1.22 -40.64
C LEU A 604 2.14 -2.04 -39.36
N ARG A 605 1.00 -2.70 -39.12
CA ARG A 605 0.78 -3.61 -37.98
C ARG A 605 1.77 -4.77 -38.01
N THR A 606 2.07 -5.28 -39.20
CA THR A 606 3.07 -6.34 -39.40
C THR A 606 4.49 -5.83 -39.13
N LYS A 607 4.81 -4.62 -39.59
CA LYS A 607 6.14 -4.01 -39.43
C LYS A 607 6.43 -3.53 -38.00
N TYR A 608 5.41 -3.10 -37.27
CA TYR A 608 5.49 -2.56 -35.91
C TYR A 608 4.52 -3.31 -34.98
N PRO A 609 4.76 -4.61 -34.70
CA PRO A 609 3.82 -5.47 -33.97
C PRO A 609 3.61 -5.05 -32.51
N ASN A 610 4.50 -4.20 -31.96
CA ASN A 610 4.41 -3.71 -30.60
C ASN A 610 3.55 -2.43 -30.46
N LEU A 611 3.08 -1.86 -31.57
CA LEU A 611 2.28 -0.63 -31.56
C LEU A 611 0.79 -0.95 -31.72
N SER A 612 -0.04 -0.28 -30.92
CA SER A 612 -1.50 -0.34 -31.08
C SER A 612 -1.94 0.57 -32.23
N ILE A 613 -2.00 0.03 -33.46
CA ILE A 613 -2.40 0.78 -34.65
C ILE A 613 -3.92 0.67 -34.86
N GLY A 614 -4.60 1.75 -34.51
CA GLY A 614 -6.05 1.90 -34.58
C GLY A 614 -6.57 2.24 -35.98
N ASP A 615 -7.88 2.04 -36.14
CA ASP A 615 -8.62 2.38 -37.35
C ASP A 615 -8.97 3.87 -37.47
#